data_AF-A0A525VX56-F1
#
_entry.id   AF-A0A525VX56-F1
#
_cell.length_a   1.000
_cell.length_b   1.000
_cell.length_c   1.000
_cell.angle_alpha   90.00
_cell.angle_beta   90.00
_cell.angle_gamma   90.00
#
_symmetry.space_group_name_H-M   'P 1'
#
loop_
_entity.id
_entity.type
_entity.pdbx_description
1 polymer ?
#
loop_
_entity_poly.entity_id
_entity_poly.type
_entity_poly.pdbx_seq_one_letter_code
_entity_poly.pdbx_strand_id
1 'polypeptide(L)' 'SRLVEEIPEISELDLNPIFALPLGQGCWIVDARIHLESSTSDLR' A
#
# COMPACT_ATOMS: atom_id res chain seq x y z
N SER A 1 -1.85 8.05 4.00
CA SER A 1 -0.83 7.77 2.96
C SER A 1 -1.53 7.92 1.63
N ARG A 2 -0.95 8.68 0.69
CA ARG A 2 -1.65 9.06 -0.55
C ARG A 2 -2.21 7.86 -1.32
N LEU A 3 -1.50 6.72 -1.30
CA LEU A 3 -1.92 5.50 -2.00
C LEU A 3 -3.18 4.84 -1.39
N VAL A 4 -3.32 4.85 -0.05
CA VAL A 4 -4.52 4.31 0.64
C VAL A 4 -5.69 5.29 0.53
N GLU A 5 -5.42 6.59 0.46
CA GLU A 5 -6.45 7.63 0.31
C GLU A 5 -6.99 7.70 -1.13
N GLU A 6 -6.15 7.44 -2.14
CA GLU A 6 -6.53 7.49 -3.57
C GLU A 6 -7.15 6.18 -4.08
N ILE A 7 -6.95 5.06 -3.39
CA ILE A 7 -7.50 3.75 -3.76
C ILE A 7 -8.35 3.24 -2.58
N PRO A 8 -9.64 3.62 -2.52
CA PRO A 8 -10.50 3.33 -1.37
C PRO A 8 -10.75 1.83 -1.13
N GLU A 9 -10.51 0.98 -2.13
CA GLU A 9 -10.57 -0.48 -2.02
C GLU A 9 -9.45 -1.06 -1.15
N ILE A 10 -8.35 -0.33 -0.94
CA ILE A 10 -7.27 -0.74 -0.06
C ILE A 10 -7.67 -0.47 1.39
N SER A 11 -8.04 -1.53 2.11
CA SER A 11 -8.38 -1.45 3.54
C SER A 11 -7.15 -1.50 4.44
N GLU A 12 -6.08 -2.18 4.01
CA GLU A 12 -4.83 -2.27 4.74
C GLU A 12 -3.64 -2.33 3.79
N LEU A 13 -2.56 -1.65 4.16
CA LEU A 13 -1.28 -1.65 3.46
C LEU A 13 -0.15 -1.87 4.48
N ASP A 14 0.48 -3.03 4.41
CA ASP A 14 1.67 -3.37 5.19
C ASP A 14 2.90 -3.41 4.29
N LEU A 15 3.97 -2.74 4.71
CA LEU A 15 5.21 -2.62 3.97
C LEU A 15 6.35 -3.07 4.88
N ASN A 16 6.86 -4.28 4.66
CA ASN A 16 7.87 -4.85 5.54
C ASN A 16 8.71 -5.93 4.83
N PRO A 17 10.02 -5.71 4.59
CA PRO A 17 10.85 -4.62 5.08
C PRO A 17 10.92 -3.39 4.14
N ILE A 18 11.03 -2.20 4.76
CA ILE A 18 11.40 -0.96 4.08
C ILE A 18 12.86 -0.65 4.38
N PHE A 19 13.68 -0.50 3.34
CA PHE A 19 15.06 -0.05 3.44
C PHE A 19 15.18 1.43 3.10
N ALA A 20 15.65 2.23 4.04
CA ALA A 20 16.05 3.60 3.77
C ALA A 20 17.41 3.61 3.04
N LEU A 21 17.47 4.31 1.92
CA LEU A 21 18.71 4.50 1.16
C LEU A 21 19.43 5.78 1.65
N PRO A 22 20.68 6.04 1.22
CA PRO A 22 21.35 7.29 1.52
C PRO A 22 20.52 8.53 1.15
N LEU A 23 20.84 9.66 1.80
CA LEU A 23 20.11 10.91 1.60
C LEU A 23 19.99 11.27 0.11
N GLY A 24 18.76 11.63 -0.29
CA GLY A 24 18.42 11.95 -1.68
C GLY A 24 18.08 10.76 -2.57
N GLN A 25 18.22 9.51 -2.09
CA GLN A 25 17.96 8.30 -2.87
C GLN A 25 16.63 7.61 -2.55
N GLY A 26 15.93 8.03 -1.50
CA GLY A 26 14.61 7.52 -1.14
C GLY A 26 14.66 6.20 -0.36
N CYS A 27 13.79 5.26 -0.70
CA CYS A 27 13.68 3.97 -0.02
C CYS A 27 13.30 2.84 -0.99
N TRP A 28 13.58 1.61 -0.57
CA TRP A 28 13.09 0.40 -1.24
C TRP A 28 12.10 -0.33 -0.34
N ILE A 29 10.98 -0.70 -0.93
CA ILE A 29 10.04 -1.65 -0.37
C ILE A 29 10.39 -3.00 -0.99
N VAL A 30 10.79 -3.96 -0.17
CA VAL A 30 11.21 -5.29 -0.67
C VAL A 30 10.07 -6.29 -0.64
N ASP A 31 9.13 -6.11 0.29
CA ASP A 31 7.88 -6.85 0.34
C ASP A 31 6.74 -5.91 0.74
N ALA A 32 5.56 -6.19 0.21
CA ALA A 32 4.35 -5.44 0.48
C ALA A 32 3.15 -6.38 0.49
N ARG A 33 2.28 -6.22 1.50
CA ARG A 33 0.99 -6.88 1.57
C ARG A 33 -0.12 -5.85 1.49
N ILE A 34 -1.05 -6.08 0.57
CA ILE A 34 -2.20 -5.22 0.35
C ILE A 34 -3.44 -6.05 0.65
N HIS A 35 -4.28 -5.56 1.56
CA HIS A 35 -5.61 -6.11 1.79
C HIS A 35 -6.64 -5.24 1.08
N LEU A 36 -7.44 -5.87 0.24
CA LEU A 36 -8.53 -5.21 -0.47
C LEU A 36 -9.84 -5.54 0.25
N GLU A 37 -10.64 -4.53 0.54
CA GLU A 37 -12.03 -4.74 0.94
C GLU A 37 -12.91 -4.62 -0.30
N SER A 38 -13.64 -5.68 -0.62
CA SER A 38 -14.62 -5.63 -1.70
C SER A 38 -15.76 -4.73 -1.28
N SER A 39 -15.91 -3.57 -1.93
CA SER A 39 -17.17 -2.85 -1.81
C SER A 39 -18.27 -3.75 -2.37
N THR A 40 -19.33 -3.99 -1.60
CA THR A 40 -20.49 -4.86 -1.93
C THR A 40 -21.21 -4.47 -3.25
N SER A 41 -20.73 -3.47 -3.97
CA SER A 41 -21.22 -2.96 -5.26
C SER A 41 -21.00 -3.90 -6.44
N ASP A 42 -19.97 -4.76 -6.40
CA ASP A 42 -19.51 -5.54 -7.56
C ASP A 42 -20.26 -6.88 -7.75
N LEU A 43 -21.29 -7.15 -6.94
CA LEU A 43 -22.17 -8.32 -7.04
C LEU A 43 -23.50 -8.03 -7.76
N ARG A 44 -23.57 -6.99 -8.61
CA ARG A 44 -24.76 -6.66 -9.42
C ARG A 44 -24.53 -6.88 -10.91
#